data_AF-A0A3R6ZQH4-F1
#
_entry.id   AF-A0A3R6ZQH4-F1
#
_cell.length_a   1.000
_cell.length_b   1.000
_cell.length_c   1.000
_cell.angle_alpha   90.00
_cell.angle_beta   90.00
_cell.angle_gamma   90.00
#
_symmetry.space_group_name_H-M   'P 1'
#
loop_
_entity.id
_entity.type
_entity.pdbx_description
1 polymer ?
#
loop_
_entity_poly.entity_id
_entity_poly.type
_entity_poly.pdbx_seq_one_letter_code
_entity_poly.pdbx_strand_id
1 'polypeptide(L)'
;MYQTLGLNGIRQELIDRDIDVPLGPPDQVLWLLNRTLTAEADAARAADIKKAAKRELELDHARQVERQHEEKHQKKLRYAIDCLIRSHEIPTLVRGVHCLIQDVHAVRSQKQSSLARQRSSQANQQSIQATLDDTSRMYHNLLRVLQRAEDENVIAKPEAGGTVRLIPATAQGMRLLRDKINALHQEVSVFRLF
;
A
#
# COMPACT_ATOMS: atom_id res chain seq x y z
N MET A 1 4.06 -58.34 -65.71
CA MET A 1 2.77 -59.01 -66.02
C MET A 1 1.72 -58.42 -65.10
N TYR A 2 1.16 -57.28 -65.51
CA TYR A 2 0.29 -56.47 -64.66
C TYR A 2 -1.17 -56.84 -64.89
N GLN A 3 -1.72 -57.47 -63.86
CA GLN A 3 -3.10 -57.73 -63.47
C GLN A 3 -4.16 -56.84 -64.17
N THR A 4 -4.50 -57.17 -65.41
CA THR A 4 -5.59 -56.56 -66.18
C THR A 4 -6.98 -56.99 -65.71
N LEU A 5 -7.06 -57.97 -64.80
CA LEU A 5 -8.32 -58.57 -64.35
C LEU A 5 -9.14 -57.64 -63.42
N GLY A 6 -8.50 -56.83 -62.57
CA GLY A 6 -9.22 -55.93 -61.66
C GLY A 6 -9.79 -54.68 -62.35
N LEU A 7 -9.07 -54.16 -63.35
CA LEU A 7 -9.49 -52.99 -64.12
C LEU A 7 -10.68 -53.30 -65.05
N ASN A 8 -10.76 -54.52 -65.56
CA ASN A 8 -11.88 -54.95 -66.39
C ASN A 8 -13.18 -55.09 -65.58
N GLY A 9 -13.11 -55.56 -64.33
CA GLY A 9 -14.28 -55.65 -63.44
C GLY A 9 -14.86 -54.28 -63.06
N ILE A 10 -13.99 -53.33 -62.72
CA ILE A 10 -14.40 -51.96 -62.37
C ILE A 10 -14.95 -51.22 -63.62
N ARG A 11 -14.36 -51.46 -64.81
CA ARG A 11 -14.92 -50.94 -66.06
C ARG A 11 -16.31 -51.52 -66.37
N GLN A 12 -16.53 -52.81 -66.16
CA GLN A 12 -17.81 -53.46 -66.43
C GLN A 12 -18.92 -52.94 -65.51
N GLU A 13 -18.65 -52.77 -64.21
CA GLU A 13 -19.62 -52.20 -63.26
C GLU A 13 -19.96 -50.72 -63.53
N LEU A 14 -19.04 -49.93 -64.09
CA LEU A 14 -19.29 -48.54 -64.47
C LEU A 14 -20.09 -48.42 -65.77
N ILE A 15 -19.84 -49.32 -66.72
CA ILE A 15 -20.59 -49.44 -67.98
C ILE A 15 -22.03 -49.94 -67.71
N ASP A 16 -22.20 -50.96 -66.86
CA ASP A 16 -23.51 -51.53 -66.51
C ASP A 16 -24.39 -50.56 -65.71
N ARG A 17 -23.82 -49.50 -65.13
CA ARG A 17 -24.53 -48.41 -64.45
C ARG A 17 -24.73 -47.18 -65.35
N ASP A 18 -24.48 -47.31 -66.66
CA ASP A 18 -24.56 -46.23 -67.67
C ASP A 18 -23.73 -44.98 -67.30
N ILE A 19 -22.63 -45.17 -66.56
CA ILE A 19 -21.71 -44.08 -66.23
C ILE A 19 -20.56 -44.13 -67.25
N ASP A 20 -20.79 -43.51 -68.40
CA ASP A 20 -19.78 -43.33 -69.43
C ASP A 20 -18.77 -42.27 -68.93
N VAL A 21 -17.70 -42.72 -68.26
CA VAL A 21 -16.62 -41.82 -67.83
C VAL A 21 -15.59 -41.77 -68.95
N PRO A 22 -15.55 -40.71 -69.77
CA PRO A 22 -14.45 -40.50 -70.70
C PRO A 22 -13.21 -40.20 -69.88
N LEU A 23 -12.46 -41.25 -69.55
CA LEU A 23 -11.15 -41.09 -68.94
C LEU A 23 -10.26 -40.51 -70.04
N GLY A 24 -10.14 -39.18 -70.03
CA GLY A 24 -9.11 -38.46 -70.78
C GLY A 24 -7.70 -38.94 -70.39
N PRO A 25 -6.64 -38.29 -70.90
CA PRO A 25 -5.27 -38.68 -70.61
C PRO A 25 -5.06 -38.93 -69.10
N PRO A 26 -4.29 -39.96 -68.69
CA PRO A 26 -4.19 -40.39 -67.28
C PRO A 26 -3.94 -39.25 -66.27
N ASP A 27 -3.21 -38.22 -66.68
CA ASP A 27 -2.91 -37.03 -65.88
C ASP A 27 -4.16 -36.22 -65.50
N GLN A 28 -5.17 -36.19 -66.36
CA GLN A 28 -6.43 -35.47 -66.14
C GLN A 28 -7.32 -36.17 -65.10
N VAL A 29 -7.31 -37.51 -65.11
CA VAL A 29 -8.03 -38.34 -64.13
C VAL A 29 -7.40 -38.22 -62.75
N LEU A 30 -6.06 -38.27 -62.68
CA LEU A 30 -5.32 -38.08 -61.43
C LEU A 30 -5.52 -36.67 -60.86
N TRP A 31 -5.56 -35.64 -61.72
CA TRP A 31 -5.86 -34.28 -61.29
C TRP A 31 -7.28 -34.14 -60.71
N LEU A 32 -8.28 -34.77 -61.35
CA LEU A 32 -9.67 -34.73 -60.89
C LEU A 32 -9.84 -35.47 -59.55
N LEU A 33 -9.19 -36.62 -59.38
CA LEU A 33 -9.17 -37.38 -58.13
C LEU A 33 -8.48 -36.60 -57.01
N ASN A 34 -7.33 -35.98 -57.29
CA ASN A 34 -6.65 -35.15 -56.30
C ASN A 34 -7.54 -33.98 -55.87
N ARG A 35 -8.18 -33.29 -56.83
CA ARG A 35 -9.10 -32.16 -56.58
C ARG A 35 -10.31 -32.57 -55.74
N THR A 36 -10.89 -33.74 -55.99
CA THR A 36 -12.04 -34.24 -55.22
C THR A 36 -11.64 -34.63 -53.81
N LEU A 37 -10.50 -35.30 -53.63
CA LEU A 37 -9.94 -35.59 -52.31
C LEU A 37 -9.59 -34.32 -51.53
N THR A 38 -9.06 -33.28 -52.19
CA THR A 38 -8.80 -32.00 -51.52
C THR A 38 -10.10 -31.32 -51.11
N ALA A 39 -11.10 -31.29 -52.00
CA ALA A 39 -12.41 -30.70 -51.71
C ALA A 39 -13.13 -31.43 -50.57
N GLU A 40 -13.03 -32.75 -50.50
CA GLU A 40 -13.57 -33.55 -49.40
C GLU A 40 -12.85 -33.27 -48.08
N ALA A 41 -11.51 -33.19 -48.11
CA ALA A 41 -10.73 -32.81 -46.95
C ALA A 41 -11.01 -31.37 -46.47
N ASP A 42 -11.22 -30.43 -47.40
CA ASP A 42 -11.63 -29.05 -47.10
C ASP A 42 -13.04 -28.99 -46.49
N ALA A 43 -13.98 -29.77 -47.02
CA ALA A 43 -15.33 -29.86 -46.50
C ALA A 43 -15.36 -30.45 -45.07
N ALA A 44 -14.55 -31.48 -44.81
CA ALA A 44 -14.38 -32.04 -43.46
C ALA A 44 -13.83 -31.00 -42.48
N ARG A 45 -12.76 -30.27 -42.85
CA ARG A 45 -12.21 -29.17 -42.05
C ARG A 45 -13.23 -28.07 -41.78
N ALA A 46 -13.98 -27.65 -42.80
CA ALA A 46 -15.01 -26.62 -42.65
C ALA A 46 -16.15 -27.07 -41.72
N ALA A 47 -16.52 -28.34 -41.75
CA ALA A 47 -17.52 -28.91 -40.84
C ALA A 47 -17.02 -28.93 -39.38
N ASP A 48 -15.75 -29.27 -39.16
CA ASP A 48 -15.15 -29.26 -37.82
C ASP A 48 -15.00 -27.84 -37.26
N ILE A 49 -14.61 -26.87 -38.08
CA ILE A 49 -14.58 -25.45 -37.69
C ILE A 49 -15.97 -24.96 -37.29
N LYS A 50 -17.02 -25.29 -38.05
CA LYS A 50 -18.40 -24.91 -37.71
C LYS A 50 -18.87 -25.56 -36.39
N LYS A 51 -18.50 -26.82 -36.14
CA LYS A 51 -18.80 -27.49 -34.87
C LYS A 51 -18.06 -26.83 -33.70
N ALA A 52 -16.80 -26.46 -33.88
CA ALA A 52 -16.02 -25.76 -32.87
C ALA A 52 -16.63 -24.38 -32.55
N ALA A 53 -16.96 -23.59 -33.58
CA ALA A 53 -17.60 -22.29 -33.42
C ALA A 53 -18.97 -22.38 -32.72
N LYS A 54 -19.76 -23.42 -33.02
CA LYS A 54 -21.04 -23.66 -32.34
C LYS A 54 -20.84 -23.95 -30.85
N ARG A 55 -19.86 -24.78 -30.49
CA ARG A 55 -19.54 -25.09 -29.08
C ARG A 55 -19.06 -23.85 -28.32
N GLU A 56 -18.26 -23.00 -28.96
CA GLU A 56 -17.80 -21.75 -28.36
C GLU A 56 -18.98 -20.79 -28.08
N LEU A 57 -19.90 -20.65 -29.04
CA LEU A 57 -21.12 -19.86 -28.85
C LEU A 57 -22.00 -20.39 -27.71
N GLU A 58 -22.14 -21.72 -27.60
CA GLU A 58 -22.89 -22.36 -26.51
C GLU A 58 -22.24 -22.11 -25.13
N LEU A 59 -20.91 -22.15 -25.04
CA LEU A 59 -20.17 -21.82 -23.82
C LEU A 59 -20.34 -20.35 -23.43
N ASP A 60 -20.26 -19.43 -24.39
CA ASP A 60 -20.46 -18.01 -24.12
C ASP A 60 -21.91 -17.68 -23.73
N HIS A 61 -22.88 -18.38 -24.32
CA HIS A 61 -24.27 -18.28 -23.90
C HIS A 61 -24.45 -18.77 -22.45
N ALA A 62 -23.85 -19.92 -22.08
CA ALA A 62 -23.88 -20.43 -20.72
C ALA A 62 -23.28 -19.43 -19.71
N ARG A 63 -22.12 -18.84 -20.04
CA ARG A 63 -21.48 -17.78 -19.24
C ARG A 63 -22.34 -16.53 -19.11
N GLN A 64 -23.09 -16.16 -20.16
CA GLN A 64 -23.99 -15.01 -20.10
C GLN A 64 -25.18 -15.28 -19.18
N VAL A 65 -25.76 -16.48 -19.25
CA VAL A 65 -26.86 -16.90 -18.37
C VAL A 65 -26.40 -16.92 -16.91
N GLU A 66 -25.22 -17.47 -16.62
CA GLU A 66 -24.64 -17.48 -15.27
C GLU A 66 -24.48 -16.06 -14.69
N ARG A 67 -23.91 -15.14 -15.48
CA ARG A 67 -23.82 -13.71 -15.09
C ARG A 67 -25.18 -13.09 -14.78
N GLN A 68 -26.21 -13.40 -15.57
CA GLN A 68 -27.56 -12.90 -15.31
C GLN A 68 -28.18 -13.50 -14.03
N HIS A 69 -27.88 -14.77 -13.73
CA HIS A 69 -28.31 -15.42 -12.49
C HIS A 69 -27.63 -14.81 -11.26
N GLU A 70 -26.33 -14.56 -11.32
CA GLU A 70 -25.57 -13.88 -10.27
C GLU A 70 -26.09 -12.46 -10.03
N GLU A 71 -26.32 -11.69 -11.10
CA GLU A 71 -26.84 -10.32 -10.99
C GLU A 71 -28.24 -10.31 -10.33
N LYS A 72 -29.12 -11.25 -10.72
CA LYS A 72 -30.43 -11.43 -10.08
C LYS A 72 -30.29 -11.81 -8.60
N HIS A 73 -29.37 -12.69 -8.26
CA HIS A 73 -29.12 -13.10 -6.88
C HIS A 73 -28.61 -11.91 -6.03
N GLN A 74 -27.66 -11.15 -6.56
CA GLN A 74 -27.11 -9.97 -5.89
C GLN A 74 -28.16 -8.87 -5.70
N LYS A 75 -29.06 -8.66 -6.68
CA LYS A 75 -30.21 -7.76 -6.53
C LYS A 75 -31.12 -8.21 -5.40
N LYS A 76 -31.48 -9.50 -5.32
CA LYS A 76 -32.31 -10.04 -4.23
C LYS A 76 -31.69 -9.83 -2.84
N LEU A 77 -30.37 -10.02 -2.71
CA LEU A 77 -29.66 -9.77 -1.45
C LEU A 77 -29.70 -8.29 -1.03
N ARG A 78 -29.59 -7.36 -1.98
CA ARG A 78 -29.73 -5.92 -1.69
C ARG A 78 -31.11 -5.58 -1.14
N TYR A 79 -32.18 -6.09 -1.77
CA TYR A 79 -33.55 -5.87 -1.29
C TYR A 79 -33.86 -6.54 0.06
N ALA A 80 -33.20 -7.65 0.38
CA ALA A 80 -33.38 -8.32 1.66
C ALA A 80 -32.84 -7.48 2.85
N ILE A 81 -31.79 -6.68 2.62
CA ILE A 81 -31.27 -5.74 3.62
C ILE A 81 -32.28 -4.60 3.86
N ASP A 82 -33.02 -4.19 2.83
CA ASP A 82 -34.05 -3.13 2.92
C ASP A 82 -35.28 -3.52 3.77
N CYS A 83 -35.42 -4.80 4.16
CA CYS A 83 -36.61 -5.31 4.84
C CYS A 83 -36.47 -5.46 6.37
N LEU A 84 -35.32 -5.14 6.97
CA LEU A 84 -35.09 -5.30 8.41
C LEU A 84 -35.48 -4.08 9.26
N ILE A 85 -35.56 -2.89 8.65
CA ILE A 85 -35.86 -1.63 9.34
C ILE A 85 -37.19 -1.10 8.83
N ARG A 86 -38.14 -0.82 9.72
CA ARG A 86 -39.43 -0.27 9.30
C ARG A 86 -39.23 1.17 8.83
N SER A 87 -39.92 1.59 7.77
CA SER A 87 -39.69 2.92 7.16
C SER A 87 -39.83 4.10 8.13
N HIS A 88 -40.67 3.97 9.18
CA HIS A 88 -40.83 5.00 10.21
C HIS A 88 -39.68 5.08 11.23
N GLU A 89 -38.84 4.04 11.30
CA GLU A 89 -37.65 4.00 12.18
C GLU A 89 -36.42 4.63 11.50
N ILE A 90 -36.42 4.71 10.17
CA ILE A 90 -35.32 5.27 9.37
C ILE A 90 -34.93 6.70 9.82
N PRO A 91 -35.86 7.66 10.00
CA PRO A 91 -35.49 9.01 10.43
C PRO A 91 -34.82 9.05 11.81
N THR A 92 -35.24 8.17 12.73
CA THR A 92 -34.65 8.08 14.07
C THR A 92 -33.27 7.45 14.02
N LEU A 93 -33.09 6.40 13.21
CA LEU A 93 -31.79 5.78 12.98
C LEU A 93 -30.80 6.77 12.36
N VAL A 94 -31.21 7.52 11.33
CA VAL A 94 -30.38 8.54 10.68
C VAL A 94 -29.96 9.63 11.67
N ARG A 95 -30.88 10.10 12.54
CA ARG A 95 -30.53 11.04 13.61
C ARG A 95 -29.52 10.44 14.59
N GLY A 96 -29.71 9.20 15.02
CA GLY A 96 -28.78 8.50 15.91
C GLY A 96 -27.38 8.38 15.31
N VAL A 97 -27.29 7.98 14.04
CA VAL A 97 -26.02 7.92 13.31
C VAL A 97 -25.37 9.30 13.21
N HIS A 98 -26.15 10.36 12.95
CA HIS A 98 -25.63 11.72 12.87
C HIS A 98 -25.04 12.19 14.21
N CYS A 99 -25.73 11.95 15.33
CA CYS A 99 -25.22 12.26 16.67
C CYS A 99 -23.92 11.50 16.96
N LEU A 100 -23.87 10.20 16.67
CA LEU A 100 -22.66 9.40 16.87
C LEU A 100 -21.47 9.93 16.06
N ILE A 101 -21.71 10.35 14.80
CA ILE A 101 -20.67 10.95 13.97
C ILE A 101 -20.16 12.25 14.62
N GLN A 102 -21.06 13.12 15.08
CA GLN A 102 -20.69 14.36 15.77
C GLN A 102 -19.86 14.09 17.04
N ASP A 103 -20.27 13.13 17.87
CA ASP A 103 -19.55 12.75 19.08
C ASP A 103 -18.15 12.22 18.78
N VAL A 104 -18.01 11.38 17.75
CA VAL A 104 -16.71 10.87 17.30
C VAL A 104 -15.79 12.02 16.87
N HIS A 105 -16.32 13.01 16.14
CA HIS A 105 -15.56 14.21 15.77
C HIS A 105 -15.16 15.06 16.98
N ALA A 106 -16.07 15.24 17.95
CA ALA A 106 -15.81 15.98 19.17
C ALA A 106 -14.71 15.30 20.01
N VAL A 107 -14.81 13.99 20.24
CA VAL A 107 -13.82 13.20 20.99
C VAL A 107 -12.46 13.23 20.29
N ARG A 108 -12.42 13.11 18.96
CA ARG A 108 -11.17 13.21 18.19
C ARG A 108 -10.52 14.58 18.36
N SER A 109 -11.30 15.65 18.26
CA SER A 109 -10.82 17.03 18.40
C SER A 109 -10.31 17.30 19.82
N GLN A 110 -11.04 16.83 20.83
CA GLN A 110 -10.62 16.91 22.23
C GLN A 110 -9.29 16.16 22.43
N LYS A 111 -9.18 14.92 21.95
CA LYS A 111 -7.94 14.13 22.06
C LYS A 111 -6.76 14.84 21.40
N GLN A 112 -6.95 15.42 20.21
CA GLN A 112 -5.92 16.17 19.51
C GLN A 112 -5.45 17.39 20.33
N SER A 113 -6.39 18.14 20.93
CA SER A 113 -6.07 19.28 21.79
C SER A 113 -5.31 18.86 23.06
N SER A 114 -5.69 17.75 23.69
CA SER A 114 -5.01 17.22 24.88
C SER A 114 -3.58 16.77 24.55
N LEU A 115 -3.38 16.08 23.42
CA LEU A 115 -2.04 15.68 22.97
C LEU A 115 -1.15 16.89 22.67
N ALA A 116 -1.71 17.95 22.06
CA ALA A 116 -0.96 19.19 21.81
C ALA A 116 -0.51 19.85 23.13
N ARG A 117 -1.41 19.92 24.13
CA ARG A 117 -1.08 20.45 25.46
C ARG A 117 -0.02 19.59 26.16
N GLN A 118 -0.13 18.27 26.08
CA GLN A 118 0.86 17.35 26.66
C GLN A 118 2.24 17.54 26.03
N ARG A 119 2.33 17.65 24.69
CA ARG A 119 3.60 17.91 23.99
C ARG A 119 4.21 19.26 24.41
N SER A 120 3.40 20.31 24.51
CA SER A 120 3.87 21.61 24.97
C SER A 120 4.36 21.57 26.43
N SER A 121 3.64 20.87 27.31
CA SER A 121 4.06 20.67 28.70
C SER A 121 5.38 19.89 28.79
N GLN A 122 5.55 18.82 28.01
CA GLN A 122 6.80 18.05 27.94
C GLN A 122 7.96 18.90 27.41
N ALA A 123 7.74 19.71 26.37
CA ALA A 123 8.76 20.61 25.85
C ALA A 123 9.18 21.66 26.90
N ASN A 124 8.23 22.21 27.65
CA ASN A 124 8.51 23.13 28.74
C ASN A 124 9.31 22.45 29.85
N GLN A 125 8.95 21.22 30.24
CA GLN A 125 9.71 20.44 31.23
C GLN A 125 11.15 20.17 30.76
N GLN A 126 11.34 19.80 29.49
CA GLN A 126 12.67 19.58 28.91
C GLN A 126 13.50 20.87 28.89
N SER A 127 12.89 22.00 28.55
CA SER A 127 13.56 23.31 28.59
C SER A 127 13.99 23.68 30.00
N ILE A 128 13.12 23.47 31.00
CA ILE A 128 13.44 23.72 32.40
C ILE A 128 14.58 22.80 32.83
N GLN A 129 14.50 21.50 32.52
CA GLN A 129 15.57 20.55 32.84
C GLN A 129 16.91 20.95 32.23
N ALA A 130 16.94 21.41 30.97
CA ALA A 130 18.16 21.89 30.33
C ALA A 130 18.74 23.10 31.08
N THR A 131 17.91 24.05 31.51
CA THR A 131 18.37 25.20 32.31
C THR A 131 18.90 24.80 33.70
N LEU A 132 18.32 23.77 34.31
CA LEU A 132 18.82 23.20 35.58
C LEU A 132 20.18 22.51 35.40
N ASP A 133 20.34 21.76 34.32
CA ASP A 133 21.61 21.09 34.00
C ASP A 133 22.70 22.13 33.73
N ASP A 134 22.39 23.23 33.03
CA ASP A 134 23.32 24.34 32.77
C ASP A 134 23.71 25.08 34.05
N THR A 135 22.75 25.43 34.91
CA THR A 135 23.04 26.09 36.19
C THR A 135 23.83 25.18 37.12
N SER A 136 23.51 23.89 37.17
CA SER A 136 24.29 22.88 37.90
C SER A 136 25.72 22.78 37.36
N ARG A 137 25.91 22.68 36.03
CA ARG A 137 27.25 22.68 35.41
C ARG A 137 28.04 23.93 35.77
N MET A 138 27.40 25.10 35.69
CA MET A 138 28.03 26.39 36.02
C MET A 138 28.43 26.45 37.51
N TYR A 139 27.57 25.99 38.42
CA TYR A 139 27.87 25.92 39.86
C TYR A 139 29.11 25.04 40.12
N HIS A 140 29.16 23.84 39.57
CA HIS A 140 30.32 22.94 39.74
C HIS A 140 31.59 23.50 39.09
N ASN A 141 31.48 24.20 37.96
CA ASN A 141 32.62 24.87 37.32
C ASN A 141 33.16 26.00 38.21
N LEU A 142 32.29 26.82 38.79
CA LEU A 142 32.71 27.92 39.67
C LEU A 142 33.30 27.42 40.98
N LEU A 143 32.79 26.33 41.55
CA LEU A 143 33.42 25.67 42.69
C LEU A 143 34.86 25.23 42.37
N ARG A 144 35.09 24.64 41.18
CA ARG A 144 36.44 24.29 40.72
C ARG A 144 37.34 25.51 40.54
N VAL A 145 36.79 26.61 40.02
CA VAL A 145 37.55 27.87 39.91
C VAL A 145 37.89 28.44 41.28
N LEU A 146 36.97 28.40 42.24
CA LEU A 146 37.20 28.85 43.61
C LEU A 146 38.32 28.03 44.27
N GLN A 147 38.25 26.70 44.16
CA GLN A 147 39.27 25.83 44.72
C GLN A 147 40.66 26.12 44.13
N ARG A 148 40.77 26.27 42.81
CA ARG A 148 42.05 26.66 42.18
C ARG A 148 42.53 28.04 42.61
N ALA A 149 41.62 28.98 42.79
CA ALA A 149 41.99 30.32 43.24
C ALA A 149 42.49 30.31 44.69
N GLU A 150 42.01 29.39 45.53
CA GLU A 150 42.49 29.15 46.89
C GLU A 150 43.85 28.44 46.91
N ASP A 151 44.04 27.44 46.05
CA ASP A 151 45.26 26.62 45.99
C ASP A 151 46.43 27.35 45.28
N GLU A 152 46.14 28.00 44.15
CA GLU A 152 47.15 28.54 43.22
C GLU A 152 47.22 30.08 43.21
N ASN A 153 46.35 30.77 43.98
CA ASN A 153 46.22 32.24 44.00
C ASN A 153 45.99 32.88 42.61
N VAL A 154 45.41 32.14 41.66
CA VAL A 154 45.09 32.61 40.30
C VAL A 154 43.67 32.23 39.88
N ILE A 155 43.05 33.08 39.06
CA ILE A 155 41.72 32.87 38.48
C ILE A 155 41.86 32.79 36.96
N ALA A 156 41.25 31.78 36.36
CA ALA A 156 41.13 31.65 34.92
C ALA A 156 39.99 32.53 34.39
N LYS A 157 40.34 33.63 33.70
CA LYS A 157 39.40 34.53 33.05
C LYS A 157 39.38 34.26 31.53
N PRO A 158 38.25 33.80 30.97
CA PRO A 158 38.12 33.68 29.52
C PRO A 158 38.06 35.08 28.88
N GLU A 159 38.76 35.22 27.76
CA GLU A 159 38.80 36.44 26.94
C GLU A 159 38.04 36.22 25.62
N ALA A 160 37.71 37.32 24.94
CA ALA A 160 37.05 37.25 23.65
C ALA A 160 37.92 36.47 22.65
N GLY A 161 37.36 35.45 22.00
CA GLY A 161 38.10 34.57 21.08
C GLY A 161 38.51 33.21 21.64
N GLY A 162 38.05 32.84 22.85
CA GLY A 162 38.24 31.49 23.39
C GLY A 162 39.59 31.24 24.06
N THR A 163 40.43 32.26 24.19
CA THR A 163 41.65 32.21 24.99
C THR A 163 41.32 32.41 26.47
N VAL A 164 42.12 31.81 27.35
CA VAL A 164 41.96 31.92 28.81
C VAL A 164 43.22 32.55 29.38
N ARG A 165 43.06 33.65 30.12
CA ARG A 165 44.15 34.33 30.82
C ARG A 165 44.06 34.04 32.32
N LEU A 166 45.20 33.73 32.93
CA LEU A 166 45.30 33.67 34.39
C LEU A 166 45.50 35.08 34.94
N ILE A 167 44.66 35.46 35.90
CA ILE A 167 44.75 36.72 36.63
C ILE A 167 44.94 36.43 38.14
N PRO A 168 45.60 37.30 38.91
CA PRO A 168 45.75 37.10 40.35
C PRO A 168 44.40 37.01 41.07
N ALA A 169 44.29 36.10 42.04
CA ALA A 169 43.10 35.96 42.90
C ALA A 169 43.06 37.08 43.95
N THR A 170 42.58 38.27 43.55
CA THR A 170 42.43 39.39 44.47
C THR A 170 41.31 39.13 45.48
N ALA A 171 41.40 39.72 46.68
CA ALA A 171 40.37 39.58 47.72
C ALA A 171 38.96 39.98 47.22
N GLN A 172 38.88 41.03 46.40
CA GLN A 172 37.63 41.47 45.78
C GLN A 172 37.10 40.44 44.76
N GLY A 173 37.98 39.87 43.93
CA GLY A 173 37.62 38.82 42.96
C GLY A 173 37.12 37.55 43.65
N MET A 174 37.79 37.13 44.73
CA MET A 174 37.39 35.99 45.54
C MET A 174 36.04 36.19 46.22
N ARG A 175 35.77 37.41 46.72
CA ARG A 175 34.47 37.77 47.29
C ARG A 175 33.35 37.66 46.25
N LEU A 176 33.53 38.27 45.08
CA LEU A 176 32.55 38.20 43.99
C LEU A 176 32.29 36.77 43.52
N LEU A 177 33.34 35.94 43.46
CA LEU A 177 33.22 34.53 43.10
C LEU A 177 32.39 33.75 44.12
N ARG A 178 32.65 33.96 45.42
CA ARG A 178 31.87 33.34 46.51
C ARG A 178 30.42 33.82 46.52
N ASP A 179 30.18 35.11 46.33
CA ASP A 179 28.82 35.67 46.25
C ASP A 179 28.04 35.05 45.08
N LYS A 180 28.68 34.86 43.92
CA LYS A 180 28.06 34.24 42.74
C LYS A 180 27.80 32.75 42.92
N ILE A 181 28.69 32.02 43.60
CA ILE A 181 28.49 30.62 43.98
C ILE A 181 27.30 30.50 44.95
N ASN A 182 27.20 31.39 45.93
CA ASN A 182 26.09 31.41 46.88
C ASN A 182 24.75 31.70 46.20
N ALA A 183 24.72 32.65 45.26
CA ALA A 183 23.53 32.95 44.46
C ALA A 183 23.08 31.72 43.65
N LEU A 184 24.00 31.06 42.95
CA LEU A 184 23.69 29.84 42.19
C LEU A 184 23.30 28.67 43.10
N HIS A 185 23.90 28.54 44.28
CA HIS A 185 23.51 27.54 45.26
C HIS A 185 22.06 27.72 45.71
N GLN A 186 21.65 28.97 45.95
CA GLN A 186 20.26 29.29 46.30
C GLN A 186 19.31 28.96 45.15
N GLU A 187 19.64 29.35 43.91
CA GLU A 187 18.84 29.00 42.73
C GLU A 187 18.67 27.48 42.60
N VAL A 188 19.75 26.71 42.62
CA VAL A 188 19.71 25.24 42.51
C VAL A 188 18.93 24.60 43.68
N SER A 189 19.01 25.16 44.88
CA SER A 189 18.30 24.67 46.06
C SER A 189 16.79 24.90 45.99
N VAL A 190 16.36 26.04 45.42
CA VAL A 190 14.94 26.31 45.17
C VAL A 190 14.37 25.31 44.18
N PHE A 191 15.11 24.94 43.15
CA PHE A 191 14.66 23.98 42.14
C PHE A 191 14.59 22.52 42.62
N ARG A 192 15.33 22.13 43.67
CA ARG A 192 15.27 20.78 44.23
C ARG A 192 14.05 20.51 45.12
N LEU A 193 13.32 21.56 45.50
CA LEU A 193 12.12 21.45 46.36
C LEU A 193 10.82 21.29 45.56
N PHE A 194 10.89 21.29 44.21
CA PHE A 194 9.80 21.04 43.29
C PHE A 194 10.00 19.70 42.57
#